data_AF-X0RYR3-F1
#
_entry.id   AF-X0RYR3-F1
#
_cell.length_a   1.000
_cell.length_b   1.000
_cell.length_c   1.000
_cell.angle_alpha   90.00
_cell.angle_beta   90.00
_cell.angle_gamma   90.00
#
_symmetry.space_group_name_H-M   'P 1'
#
loop_
_entity.id
_entity.type
_entity.pdbx_description
1 polymer ?
#
loop_
_entity_poly.entity_id
_entity_poly.type
_entity_poly.pdbx_seq_one_letter_code
_entity_poly.pdbx_strand_id
1 'polypeptide(L)'
;AFEKNNSLQAIWTVPAGKTAYLTDWHYGAASINASRWVRFLLHATAQDGVYTKDLFCTCDIGVILEGSQTQPFTHPNPLGEKTDIKISMIGSGAGIVCSGRFEGWYES
;
A
#
# COMPACT_ATOMS: atom_id res chain seq x y z
N ALA A 1 -18.65 -2.15 22.45
CA ALA A 1 -17.54 -3.12 22.38
C ALA A 1 -16.44 -2.50 21.55
N PHE A 2 -15.19 -2.47 22.01
CA PHE A 2 -14.08 -1.94 21.20
C PHE A 2 -13.78 -2.96 20.08
N GLU A 3 -14.00 -2.56 18.83
CA GLU A 3 -13.63 -3.36 17.67
C GLU A 3 -12.11 -3.54 17.65
N LYS A 4 -11.65 -4.80 17.66
CA LYS A 4 -10.24 -5.12 17.46
C LYS A 4 -9.91 -4.91 15.98
N ASN A 5 -9.40 -3.72 15.65
CA ASN A 5 -8.84 -3.42 14.33
C ASN A 5 -7.45 -4.06 14.24
N ASN A 6 -7.29 -5.06 13.38
CA ASN A 6 -5.97 -5.59 13.05
C ASN A 6 -5.37 -4.71 11.94
N SER A 7 -4.13 -4.25 12.13
CA SER A 7 -3.36 -3.61 11.06
C SER A 7 -2.29 -4.57 10.56
N LEU A 8 -2.45 -5.02 9.31
CA LEU A 8 -1.41 -5.76 8.60
C LEU A 8 -0.66 -4.75 7.72
N GLN A 9 0.66 -4.90 7.65
CA GLN A 9 1.53 -4.00 6.90
C GLN A 9 2.55 -4.80 6.10
N ALA A 10 2.82 -4.31 4.89
CA ALA A 10 3.99 -4.70 4.10
C ALA A 10 4.83 -3.45 3.89
N ILE A 11 6.14 -3.53 4.14
CA ILE A 11 7.08 -2.41 4.02
C ILE A 11 8.28 -2.87 3.20
N TRP A 12 8.74 -2.02 2.29
CA TRP A 12 9.97 -2.23 1.52
C TRP A 12 10.69 -0.91 1.29
N THR A 13 12.02 -0.95 1.37
CA THR A 13 12.86 0.23 1.24
C THR A 13 13.63 0.17 -0.08
N VAL A 14 13.62 1.27 -0.84
CA VAL A 14 14.41 1.39 -2.08
C VAL A 14 15.91 1.27 -1.74
N PRO A 15 16.67 0.38 -2.40
CA PRO A 15 18.10 0.22 -2.15
C PRO A 15 18.91 1.51 -2.41
N ALA A 16 20.08 1.60 -1.78
CA ALA A 16 21.01 2.71 -2.04
C ALA A 16 21.50 2.71 -3.50
N GLY A 17 21.63 3.91 -4.08
CA GLY A 17 22.04 4.11 -5.47
C GLY A 17 21.03 3.60 -6.49
N LYS A 18 19.74 3.48 -6.10
CA LYS A 18 18.65 3.05 -6.98
C LYS A 18 17.48 4.00 -6.95
N THR A 19 16.76 4.07 -8.07
CA THR A 19 15.44 4.69 -8.16
C THR A 19 14.43 3.60 -8.51
N ALA A 20 13.40 3.44 -7.68
CA ALA A 20 12.31 2.52 -7.95
C ALA A 20 11.18 3.21 -8.71
N TYR A 21 10.52 2.46 -9.59
CA TYR A 21 9.38 2.88 -10.39
C TYR A 21 8.25 1.90 -10.15
N LEU A 22 7.19 2.34 -9.49
CA LEU A 22 6.00 1.53 -9.27
C LEU A 22 5.11 1.53 -10.51
N THR A 23 4.68 0.35 -10.95
CA THR A 23 3.76 0.18 -12.10
C THR A 23 2.32 0.07 -11.69
N ASP A 24 2.09 -0.65 -10.60
CA ASP A 24 0.78 -0.95 -10.09
C ASP A 24 0.87 -1.37 -8.63
N TRP A 25 -0.27 -1.35 -7.99
CA TRP A 25 -0.46 -2.01 -6.71
C TRP A 25 -1.76 -2.79 -6.72
N HIS A 26 -1.75 -3.88 -5.99
CA HIS A 26 -2.87 -4.81 -5.90
C HIS A 26 -3.28 -4.94 -4.45
N TYR A 27 -4.59 -4.89 -4.22
CA TYR A 27 -5.20 -5.08 -2.92
C TYR A 27 -6.42 -5.98 -3.04
N GLY A 28 -6.62 -6.84 -2.05
CA GLY A 28 -7.76 -7.75 -2.04
C GLY A 28 -8.13 -8.17 -0.63
N ALA A 29 -9.41 -8.46 -0.44
CA ALA A 29 -9.95 -8.96 0.79
C ALA A 29 -10.91 -10.13 0.51
N ALA A 30 -10.91 -11.10 1.40
CA ALA A 30 -11.94 -12.11 1.49
C ALA A 30 -12.66 -11.90 2.83
N SER A 31 -13.87 -11.33 2.76
CA SER A 31 -14.77 -11.21 3.90
C SER A 31 -15.79 -12.33 3.88
N ILE A 32 -15.84 -13.10 4.97
CA ILE A 32 -16.87 -14.13 5.18
C ILE A 32 -18.23 -13.56 5.63
N ASN A 33 -18.31 -12.26 5.95
CA ASN A 33 -19.52 -11.63 6.49
C ASN A 33 -19.93 -10.42 5.64
N ALA A 34 -21.21 -10.35 5.29
CA ALA A 34 -21.80 -9.18 4.66
C ALA A 34 -21.59 -7.93 5.55
N SER A 35 -21.24 -6.80 4.94
CA SER A 35 -21.00 -5.49 5.59
C SER A 35 -19.64 -5.28 6.27
N ARG A 36 -18.64 -6.15 6.07
CA ARG A 36 -17.25 -5.86 6.48
C ARG A 36 -16.42 -5.35 5.31
N TRP A 37 -15.65 -4.30 5.53
CA TRP A 37 -14.78 -3.70 4.53
C TRP A 37 -13.34 -3.69 5.01
N VAL A 38 -12.41 -3.57 4.06
CA VAL A 38 -11.00 -3.31 4.32
C VAL A 38 -10.58 -2.08 3.55
N ARG A 39 -9.99 -1.12 4.26
CA ARG A 39 -9.31 0.03 3.66
C ARG A 39 -7.83 -0.29 3.52
N PHE A 40 -7.33 -0.10 2.31
CA PHE A 40 -5.93 -0.22 1.94
C PHE A 40 -5.37 1.18 1.71
N LEU A 41 -4.19 1.43 2.24
CA LEU A 41 -3.48 2.68 2.06
C LEU A 41 -2.09 2.36 1.52
N LEU A 42 -1.77 2.89 0.34
CA LEU A 42 -0.40 2.88 -0.17
C LEU A 42 0.29 4.17 0.29
N HIS A 43 1.41 4.02 0.98
CA HIS A 43 2.21 5.12 1.49
C HIS A 43 3.62 5.06 0.93
N ALA A 44 4.24 6.23 0.77
CA ALA A 44 5.67 6.36 0.53
C ALA A 44 6.25 7.54 1.32
N THR A 45 7.54 7.47 1.69
CA THR A 45 8.24 8.63 2.30
C THR A 45 8.67 9.69 1.27
N ALA A 46 8.46 9.42 -0.02
CA ALA A 46 8.59 10.39 -1.10
C ALA A 46 7.20 10.69 -1.71
N GLN A 47 6.89 11.97 -1.88
CA GLN A 47 5.69 12.43 -2.59
C GLN A 47 6.12 13.40 -3.69
N ASP A 48 5.67 13.15 -4.93
CA ASP A 48 5.95 14.01 -6.09
C ASP A 48 7.46 14.30 -6.32
N GLY A 49 8.31 13.29 -6.06
CA GLY A 49 9.77 13.41 -6.16
C GLY A 49 10.43 14.20 -5.01
N VAL A 50 9.65 14.72 -4.06
CA VAL A 50 10.16 15.37 -2.84
C VAL A 50 10.24 14.33 -1.73
N TYR A 51 11.47 14.05 -1.27
CA TYR A 51 11.70 13.16 -0.14
C TYR A 51 11.39 13.88 1.17
N THR A 52 10.22 13.58 1.76
CA THR A 52 9.93 13.94 3.14
C THR A 52 10.46 12.83 4.04
N LYS A 53 11.75 12.93 4.34
CA LYS A 53 12.42 12.04 5.29
C LYS A 53 11.56 11.88 6.55
N ASP A 54 11.30 10.64 6.93
CA ASP A 54 10.56 10.22 8.13
C ASP A 54 9.02 10.40 8.10
N LEU A 55 8.42 10.89 7.01
CA LEU A 55 6.96 11.04 6.90
C LEU A 55 6.38 10.15 5.79
N PHE A 56 5.53 9.18 6.16
CA PHE A 56 4.72 8.44 5.19
C PHE A 56 3.56 9.29 4.68
N CYS A 57 3.61 9.65 3.40
CA CYS A 57 2.52 10.30 2.69
C CYS A 57 1.63 9.24 2.02
N THR A 58 0.31 9.41 2.09
CA THR A 58 -0.62 8.51 1.40
C THR A 58 -0.64 8.84 -0.09
N CYS A 59 -0.21 7.88 -0.92
CA CYS A 59 -0.18 7.99 -2.37
C CYS A 59 -1.53 7.57 -2.99
N ASP A 60 -2.16 6.52 -2.44
CA ASP A 60 -3.43 6.01 -2.94
C ASP A 60 -4.22 5.26 -1.85
N ILE A 61 -5.54 5.18 -2.04
CA ILE A 61 -6.49 4.57 -1.11
C ILE A 61 -7.47 3.67 -1.85
N GLY A 62 -7.52 2.40 -1.44
CA GLY A 62 -8.51 1.43 -1.91
C GLY A 62 -9.46 1.03 -0.78
N VAL A 63 -10.74 0.80 -1.07
CA VAL A 63 -11.68 0.19 -0.12
C VAL A 63 -12.41 -0.93 -0.84
N ILE A 64 -12.37 -2.14 -0.26
CA ILE A 64 -13.04 -3.30 -0.84
C ILE A 64 -13.79 -4.10 0.23
N LEU A 65 -14.93 -4.66 -0.14
CA LEU A 65 -15.71 -5.56 0.70
C LEU A 65 -15.20 -7.01 0.53
N GLU A 66 -15.12 -7.45 -0.72
CA GLU A 66 -14.72 -8.78 -1.13
C GLU A 66 -14.14 -8.73 -2.55
N GLY A 67 -13.19 -9.62 -2.84
CA GLY A 67 -12.51 -9.73 -4.13
C GLY A 67 -11.14 -9.07 -4.12
N SER A 68 -10.65 -8.71 -5.31
CA SER A 68 -9.40 -7.99 -5.46
C SER A 68 -9.45 -6.96 -6.59
N GLN A 69 -8.55 -5.99 -6.51
CA GLN A 69 -8.39 -4.91 -7.48
C GLN A 69 -6.89 -4.73 -7.77
N THR A 70 -6.59 -4.45 -9.04
CA THR A 70 -5.28 -3.99 -9.47
C THR A 70 -5.45 -2.55 -9.91
N GLN A 71 -4.69 -1.65 -9.29
CA GLN A 71 -4.72 -0.24 -9.59
C GLN A 71 -3.41 0.13 -10.30
N PRO A 72 -3.43 0.30 -11.63
CA PRO A 72 -2.25 0.71 -12.38
C PRO A 72 -1.96 2.20 -12.14
N PHE A 73 -0.68 2.55 -12.12
CA PHE A 73 -0.24 3.94 -12.14
C PHE A 73 -0.09 4.41 -13.58
N THR A 74 -0.79 5.49 -13.95
CA THR A 74 -0.73 6.07 -15.31
C THR A 74 0.68 6.52 -15.69
N HIS A 75 1.44 6.98 -14.71
CA HIS A 75 2.86 7.31 -14.86
C HIS A 75 3.63 6.63 -13.73
N PRO A 76 4.74 5.92 -14.01
CA PRO A 76 5.53 5.32 -12.96
C PRO A 76 6.03 6.38 -11.99
N ASN A 77 5.67 6.26 -10.72
CA ASN A 77 6.08 7.22 -9.69
C ASN A 77 7.56 6.96 -9.32
N PRO A 78 8.50 7.89 -9.59
CA PRO A 78 9.90 7.70 -9.25
C PRO A 78 10.11 7.85 -7.73
N LEU A 79 10.64 6.81 -7.11
CA LEU A 79 10.95 6.77 -5.69
C LEU A 79 12.46 6.67 -5.52
N GLY A 80 13.06 7.71 -4.96
CA GLY A 80 14.52 7.76 -4.76
C GLY A 80 15.03 6.73 -3.76
N GLU A 81 16.34 6.57 -3.71
CA GLU A 81 16.99 5.67 -2.76
C GLU A 81 16.53 5.90 -1.31
N LYS A 82 16.48 4.83 -0.52
CA LYS A 82 16.07 4.85 0.90
C LYS A 82 14.64 5.30 1.15
N THR A 83 13.82 5.43 0.11
CA THR A 83 12.38 5.64 0.26
C THR A 83 11.73 4.39 0.81
N ASP A 84 10.92 4.54 1.86
CA ASP A 84 10.11 3.47 2.41
C ASP A 84 8.75 3.48 1.71
N ILE A 85 8.38 2.33 1.16
CA ILE A 85 7.08 2.06 0.55
C ILE A 85 6.31 1.15 1.51
N LYS A 86 5.08 1.52 1.82
CA LYS A 86 4.27 0.80 2.80
C LYS A 86 2.85 0.63 2.33
N ILE A 87 2.32 -0.59 2.45
CA ILE A 87 0.88 -0.86 2.35
C ILE A 87 0.35 -1.05 3.77
N SER A 88 -0.68 -0.28 4.14
CA SER A 88 -1.42 -0.43 5.40
C SER A 88 -2.81 -0.96 5.13
N MET A 89 -3.25 -1.93 5.93
CA MET A 89 -4.59 -2.51 5.84
C MET A 89 -5.36 -2.27 7.13
N ILE A 90 -6.58 -1.76 7.02
CA ILE A 90 -7.46 -1.49 8.15
C ILE A 90 -8.79 -2.17 7.86
N GLY A 91 -9.01 -3.31 8.49
CA GLY A 91 -10.29 -4.04 8.42
C GLY A 91 -11.31 -3.48 9.41
N SER A 92 -12.58 -3.47 9.03
CA SER A 92 -13.70 -3.06 9.89
C SER A 92 -14.10 -4.12 10.95
N GLY A 93 -13.24 -5.11 11.18
CA GLY A 93 -13.52 -6.21 12.09
C GLY A 93 -12.41 -7.26 12.11
N ALA A 94 -12.43 -8.11 13.14
CA ALA A 94 -11.43 -9.16 13.31
C ALA A 94 -11.60 -10.31 12.31
N GLY A 95 -10.48 -10.92 11.92
CA GLY A 95 -10.44 -12.14 11.10
C GLY A 95 -10.72 -11.95 9.61
N ILE A 96 -10.63 -10.72 9.10
CA ILE A 96 -10.70 -10.49 7.65
C ILE A 96 -9.38 -10.94 7.03
N VAL A 97 -9.45 -11.82 6.03
CA VAL A 97 -8.28 -12.22 5.23
C VAL A 97 -8.06 -11.12 4.19
N CYS A 98 -6.88 -10.55 4.17
CA CYS A 98 -6.51 -9.52 3.19
C CYS A 98 -5.10 -9.74 2.66
N SER A 99 -4.86 -9.18 1.48
CA SER A 99 -3.58 -9.24 0.79
C SER A 99 -3.30 -7.91 0.11
N GLY A 100 -2.02 -7.58 -0.01
CA GLY A 100 -1.56 -6.38 -0.68
C GLY A 100 -0.16 -6.61 -1.22
N ARG A 101 0.09 -6.10 -2.42
CA ARG A 101 1.40 -6.12 -3.07
C ARG A 101 1.52 -4.89 -3.98
N PHE A 102 2.75 -4.52 -4.29
CA PHE A 102 3.07 -3.55 -5.32
C PHE A 102 4.03 -4.20 -6.30
N GLU A 103 3.97 -3.78 -7.56
CA GLU A 103 4.88 -4.20 -8.61
C GLU A 103 5.63 -2.99 -9.18
N GLY A 104 6.78 -3.26 -9.78
CA GLY A 104 7.64 -2.24 -10.34
C GLY A 104 9.03 -2.78 -10.68
N TRP A 105 9.90 -1.85 -11.07
CA TRP A 105 11.31 -2.12 -11.30
C TRP A 105 12.16 -1.04 -10.63
N TYR A 106 13.48 -1.22 -10.60
CA TYR A 106 14.40 -0.19 -10.15
C TYR A 106 15.62 -0.10 -11.07
N GLU A 107 16.12 1.11 -11.24
CA GLU A 107 17.26 1.42 -12.11
C GLU A 107 18.35 2.17 -11.32
N SER A 108 19.51 2.32 -11.96
CA SER A 108 20.69 2.99 -11.40
C SER A 108 20.68 4.46 -11.73
#